data_AF-A0A3D2FVW6-F1
#
_entry.id   AF-A0A3D2FVW6-F1
#
_cell.length_a   1.000
_cell.length_b   1.000
_cell.length_c   1.000
_cell.angle_alpha   90.00
_cell.angle_beta   90.00
_cell.angle_gamma   90.00
#
_symmetry.space_group_name_H-M   'P 1'
#
loop_
_entity.id
_entity.type
_entity.pdbx_description
1 polymer ?
#
loop_
_entity_poly.entity_id
_entity_poly.type
_entity_poly.pdbx_seq_one_letter_code
_entity_poly.pdbx_strand_id
1 'polypeptide(L)'
;MIKLTAEDGIELAACVAGDPATAKGGVVVLQEIFGLNTHIRDLPRRFAEAGYYAVAPALFDRAEPGIELDYDADGKTRGID
;
A
#
# COMPACT_ATOMS: atom_id res chain seq x y z
N MET A 1 8.13 -5.86 -2.62
CA MET A 1 7.87 -5.17 -1.33
C MET A 1 9.14 -4.48 -0.90
N ILE A 2 9.04 -3.29 -0.30
CA ILE A 2 10.13 -2.57 0.37
C ILE A 2 9.71 -2.19 1.78
N LYS A 3 10.63 -1.66 2.59
CA LYS A 3 10.35 -1.02 3.87
C LYS A 3 10.47 0.50 3.74
N LEU A 4 9.56 1.23 4.38
CA LEU A 4 9.58 2.67 4.52
C LEU A 4 9.70 3.01 6.02
N THR A 5 10.58 3.95 6.35
CA THR A 5 10.69 4.47 7.71
C THR A 5 9.97 5.82 7.78
N ALA A 6 8.95 5.91 8.62
CA ALA A 6 8.28 7.17 8.92
C ALA A 6 9.13 8.04 9.84
N GLU A 7 8.82 9.33 9.93
CA GLU A 7 9.56 10.30 10.75
C GLU A 7 9.57 9.93 12.24
N ASP A 8 8.52 9.28 12.73
CA ASP A 8 8.37 8.75 14.09
C ASP A 8 9.14 7.45 14.34
N GLY A 9 9.88 6.95 13.33
CA GLY A 9 10.67 5.72 13.41
C GLY A 9 9.88 4.44 13.16
N ILE A 10 8.57 4.51 12.90
CA ILE A 10 7.77 3.32 12.56
C ILE A 10 8.17 2.83 11.16
N GLU A 11 8.40 1.52 11.03
CA GLU A 11 8.58 0.87 9.74
C GLU A 11 7.24 0.41 9.17
N LEU A 12 6.99 0.74 7.90
CA LEU A 12 5.84 0.28 7.13
C LEU A 12 6.32 -0.57 5.95
N ALA A 13 5.68 -1.70 5.69
CA ALA A 13 5.85 -2.38 4.42
C ALA A 13 5.24 -1.54 3.28
N ALA A 14 5.77 -1.66 2.07
CA ALA A 14 5.16 -1.04 0.89
C ALA A 14 5.28 -1.91 -0.35
N CYS A 15 4.20 -1.97 -1.13
CA CYS A 15 4.22 -2.53 -2.47
C CYS A 15 4.69 -1.45 -3.44
N VAL A 16 5.58 -1.81 -4.37
CA VAL A 16 6.21 -0.86 -5.30
C VAL A 16 6.29 -1.46 -6.69
N ALA A 17 6.06 -0.64 -7.70
CA ALA A 17 6.27 -1.00 -9.10
C ALA A 17 6.71 0.21 -9.93
N GLY A 18 7.38 -0.10 -11.05
CA GLY A 18 7.98 0.90 -11.94
C GLY A 18 9.44 1.21 -11.60
N ASP A 19 10.07 2.01 -12.45
CA ASP A 19 11.44 2.50 -12.27
C ASP A 19 11.42 4.04 -12.15
N PRO A 20 11.86 4.60 -11.01
CA PRO A 20 11.85 6.05 -10.80
C PRO A 20 12.75 6.81 -11.77
N ALA A 21 13.76 6.17 -12.39
CA ALA A 21 14.64 6.83 -13.36
C ALA A 21 13.97 7.08 -14.72
N THR A 22 12.93 6.31 -15.04
CA THR A 22 12.22 6.37 -16.34
C THR A 22 10.75 6.79 -16.22
N ALA A 23 10.22 6.87 -15.00
CA ALA A 23 8.83 7.23 -14.75
C ALA A 23 8.50 8.69 -15.09
N LYS A 24 7.26 8.91 -15.56
CA LYS A 24 6.66 10.23 -15.80
C LYS A 24 6.44 11.04 -14.50
N GLY A 25 6.38 10.34 -13.37
CA GLY A 25 6.11 10.91 -12.05
C GLY A 25 5.87 9.82 -11.00
N GLY A 26 5.72 10.25 -9.75
CA GLY A 26 5.43 9.37 -8.61
C GLY A 26 3.93 9.31 -8.27
N VAL A 27 3.45 8.14 -7.88
CA VAL A 27 2.08 7.92 -7.38
C VAL A 27 2.14 7.22 -6.03
N VAL A 28 1.43 7.77 -5.03
CA VAL A 28 1.21 7.10 -3.75
C VAL A 28 -0.22 6.57 -3.74
N VAL A 29 -0.38 5.26 -3.58
CA VAL A 29 -1.67 4.59 -3.50
C VAL A 29 -2.06 4.45 -2.04
N LEU A 30 -3.18 5.05 -1.64
CA LEU A 30 -3.72 4.89 -0.29
C LEU A 30 -4.72 3.72 -0.28
N GLN A 31 -4.54 2.82 0.69
CA GLN A 31 -5.45 1.69 0.91
C GLN A 31 -6.82 2.16 1.38
N GLU A 32 -7.83 1.34 1.11
CA GLU A 32 -9.14 1.43 1.75
C GLU A 32 -9.06 0.86 3.20
N ILE A 33 -10.23 0.59 3.80
CA ILE A 33 -10.34 0.05 5.17
C ILE A 33 -9.88 -1.42 5.30
N PHE A 34 -9.30 -2.02 4.27
CA PHE A 34 -9.00 -3.46 4.26
C PHE A 34 -7.51 -3.82 4.30
N GLY A 35 -6.64 -2.85 4.58
CA GLY A 35 -5.21 -3.09 4.57
C GLY A 35 -4.60 -3.09 3.16
N LEU A 36 -3.33 -3.47 3.10
CA LEU A 36 -2.59 -3.65 1.85
C LEU A 36 -2.90 -5.03 1.24
N ASN A 37 -4.17 -5.28 0.90
CA ASN A 37 -4.63 -6.56 0.37
C ASN A 37 -4.26 -6.76 -1.13
N THR A 38 -4.68 -7.89 -1.71
CA THR A 38 -4.42 -8.23 -3.12
C THR A 38 -4.88 -7.15 -4.10
N HIS A 39 -6.02 -6.50 -3.87
CA HIS A 39 -6.50 -5.45 -4.76
C HIS A 39 -5.59 -4.22 -4.73
N ILE A 40 -5.23 -3.73 -3.54
CA ILE A 40 -4.37 -2.55 -3.40
C ILE A 40 -2.95 -2.84 -3.94
N ARG A 41 -2.42 -4.05 -3.75
CA ARG A 41 -1.12 -4.47 -4.31
C ARG A 41 -1.08 -4.50 -5.84
N ASP A 42 -2.23 -4.66 -6.49
CA ASP A 42 -2.31 -4.63 -7.95
C ASP A 42 -2.24 -3.21 -8.53
N LEU A 43 -2.60 -2.19 -7.75
CA LEU A 43 -2.63 -0.80 -8.23
C LEU A 43 -1.25 -0.25 -8.60
N PRO A 44 -0.17 -0.43 -7.80
CA PRO A 44 1.17 -0.03 -8.23
C PRO A 44 1.56 -0.58 -9.60
N ARG A 45 1.25 -1.85 -9.88
CA ARG A 45 1.52 -2.48 -11.18
C ARG A 45 0.80 -1.75 -12.32
N ARG A 46 -0.49 -1.44 -12.16
CA ARG A 46 -1.29 -0.72 -13.17
C ARG A 46 -0.74 0.69 -13.43
N PHE A 47 -0.32 1.40 -12.38
CA PHE A 47 0.32 2.71 -12.54
C PHE A 47 1.68 2.60 -13.22
N ALA A 48 2.46 1.56 -12.93
CA ALA A 48 3.72 1.28 -13.62
C ALA A 48 3.51 1.01 -15.11
N GLU A 49 2.49 0.24 -15.49
CA GLU A 49 2.10 0.01 -16.89
C GLU A 49 1.69 1.32 -17.60
N ALA A 50 1.15 2.29 -16.87
CA ALA A 50 0.85 3.63 -17.39
C ALA A 50 2.09 4.57 -17.45
N GLY A 51 3.25 4.11 -16.97
CA GLY A 51 4.53 4.83 -17.00
C GLY A 51 4.83 5.65 -15.74
N TYR A 52 4.25 5.31 -14.59
CA TYR A 52 4.52 5.95 -13.30
C TYR A 52 5.36 5.06 -12.38
N TYR A 53 6.05 5.66 -11.41
CA TYR A 53 6.61 4.93 -10.29
C TYR A 53 5.60 4.97 -9.14
N ALA A 54 5.11 3.82 -8.70
CA ALA A 54 4.00 3.75 -7.77
C ALA A 54 4.36 3.00 -6.48
N VAL A 55 3.91 3.54 -5.35
CA VAL A 55 4.16 3.03 -4.00
C VAL A 55 2.83 2.93 -3.24
N ALA A 56 2.53 1.76 -2.68
CA ALA A 56 1.39 1.53 -1.80
C ALA A 56 1.89 1.12 -0.40
N PRO A 57 1.96 2.02 0.58
CA PRO A 57 2.34 1.70 1.95
C PRO A 57 1.23 0.93 2.68
N ALA A 58 1.60 -0.03 3.52
CA ALA A 58 0.73 -0.72 4.46
C ALA A 58 0.46 0.20 5.66
N LEU A 59 -0.53 1.08 5.55
CA LEU A 59 -0.82 2.09 6.58
C LEU A 59 -1.25 1.45 7.91
N PHE A 60 -1.89 0.28 7.84
CA PHE A 60 -2.31 -0.46 9.02
C PHE A 60 -1.16 -1.10 9.81
N ASP A 61 0.08 -1.13 9.29
CA ASP A 61 1.24 -1.60 10.06
C ASP A 61 1.47 -0.79 11.35
N ARG A 62 0.94 0.44 11.43
CA ARG A 62 0.94 1.25 12.66
C ARG A 62 0.07 0.65 13.77
N ALA A 63 -1.01 -0.04 13.42
CA ALA A 63 -1.94 -0.66 14.35
C ALA A 63 -1.59 -2.14 14.54
N GLU A 64 -1.46 -2.88 13.44
CA GLU A 64 -1.14 -4.31 13.41
C GLU A 64 -0.27 -4.63 12.17
N PRO A 65 1.03 -4.93 12.33
CA PRO A 65 1.91 -5.25 11.22
C PRO A 65 1.43 -6.42 10.35
N GLY A 66 1.34 -6.19 9.04
CA GLY A 66 1.00 -7.22 8.05
C GLY A 66 -0.48 -7.59 7.97
N ILE A 67 -1.36 -6.82 8.61
CA ILE A 67 -2.80 -7.08 8.56
C ILE A 67 -3.37 -6.87 7.15
N GLU A 68 -4.12 -7.87 6.71
CA GLU A 68 -4.95 -7.85 5.52
C GLU A 68 -6.34 -8.31 5.92
N LEU A 69 -7.36 -7.57 5.50
CA LEU A 69 -8.75 -7.86 5.82
C LEU A 69 -9.50 -8.30 4.57
N ASP A 70 -10.42 -9.23 4.76
CA ASP A 70 -11.31 -9.70 3.71
C ASP A 70 -12.42 -8.69 3.40
N TYR A 71 -12.98 -8.78 2.20
CA TYR A 71 -14.09 -7.94 1.74
C TYR A 71 -15.45 -8.44 2.24
N ASP A 72 -15.54 -8.68 3.54
CA ASP A 72 -16.76 -9.12 4.21
C ASP A 72 -17.19 -8.15 5.32
N ALA A 73 -18.21 -8.53 6.09
CA ALA A 73 -18.73 -7.69 7.18
C ALA A 73 -17.69 -7.54 8.31
N ASP A 74 -16.97 -8.60 8.64
CA ASP A 74 -16.01 -8.61 9.75
C ASP A 74 -14.78 -7.77 9.40
N GLY A 75 -14.26 -7.89 8.17
CA GLY A 75 -13.20 -7.06 7.64
C GLY A 75 -13.59 -5.59 7.56
N LYS A 76 -14.84 -5.27 7.25
CA LYS A 76 -15.33 -3.88 7.32
C LYS A 76 -15.34 -3.33 8.74
N THR A 77 -15.84 -4.11 9.70
CA THR A 77 -15.87 -3.69 11.11
C THR A 77 -14.45 -3.46 11.63
N ARG A 78 -13.56 -4.45 11.47
CA ARG A 78 -12.15 -4.35 11.90
C ARG A 78 -11.38 -3.23 11.20
N GLY A 79 -11.76 -2.89 9.97
CA GLY A 79 -11.11 -1.84 9.20
C GLY A 79 -11.47 -0.42 9.62
N ILE A 80 -12.59 -0.26 10.33
CA ILE A 80 -13.10 1.02 10.83
C ILE A 80 -12.64 1.27 12.27
N ASP A 81 -12.56 0.21 13.08
CA ASP A 81 -12.15 0.25 14.49
C ASP A 81 -10.68 0.69 14.67
#